data_AF-A0A161WL79-F1
#
_entry.id   AF-A0A161WL79-F1
#
_cell.length_a   1.000
_cell.length_b   1.000
_cell.length_c   1.000
_cell.angle_alpha   90.00
_cell.angle_beta   90.00
_cell.angle_gamma   90.00
#
_symmetry.space_group_name_H-M   'P 1'
#
loop_
_entity.id
_entity.type
_entity.pdbx_description
1 polymer ?
#
loop_
_entity_poly.entity_id
_entity_poly.type
_entity_poly.pdbx_seq_one_letter_code
_entity_poly.pdbx_strand_id
1 'polypeptide(L)'
;LTESSNKYFESAIFTADRLYSNPIVEIVKMASWDNRVVTNEHLLTYVDSSTAPPDIKAALRTLPFERNIFKLLANSKAFFKPFMTLLSSAWSEDRKIRSTDWQLAVLRTAATLDAPYEWDVNEPVARIFGLTDEQFAAIRRVDEPLPESLFTPRQRLVGRIVTTLGREGKVDKDTIAEAKATFSDEEITEIFFVQGIYGFLAKFMNSVRIDFDEPIPGLEEQLRKYNAKAIEKEKQYVD
;
A
#
# COMPACT_ATOMS: atom_id res chain seq x y z
N LEU A 1 -24.65 -26.18 50.69
CA LEU A 1 -23.57 -26.12 49.67
C LEU A 1 -22.32 -25.67 50.40
N THR A 2 -21.30 -26.51 50.36
CA THR A 2 -20.18 -26.64 51.30
C THR A 2 -19.10 -25.57 51.14
N GLU A 3 -18.34 -25.30 52.22
CA GLU A 3 -17.18 -24.40 52.35
C GLU A 3 -15.98 -24.67 51.40
N SER A 4 -16.16 -25.51 50.38
CA SER A 4 -15.13 -25.86 49.40
C SER A 4 -15.13 -24.97 48.13
N SER A 5 -16.09 -24.06 47.97
CA SER A 5 -16.17 -23.17 46.80
C SER A 5 -15.44 -21.83 46.97
N ASN A 6 -14.98 -21.48 48.17
CA ASN A 6 -14.39 -20.16 48.43
C ASN A 6 -12.86 -20.10 48.28
N LYS A 7 -12.18 -21.23 48.17
CA LYS A 7 -10.70 -21.28 48.04
C LYS A 7 -10.18 -21.12 46.61
N TYR A 8 -11.04 -21.25 45.61
CA TYR A 8 -10.68 -21.06 44.19
C TYR A 8 -10.94 -19.64 43.68
N PHE A 9 -11.67 -18.81 44.42
CA PHE A 9 -11.89 -17.41 44.05
C PHE A 9 -10.82 -16.46 44.61
N GLU A 10 -10.16 -16.80 45.71
CA GLU A 10 -9.09 -15.94 46.28
C GLU A 10 -7.70 -16.16 45.65
N SER A 11 -7.44 -17.32 45.02
CA SER A 11 -6.15 -17.54 44.31
C SER A 11 -6.12 -16.95 42.90
N ALA A 12 -7.25 -16.49 42.37
CA ALA A 12 -7.35 -15.87 41.05
C ALA A 12 -7.21 -14.34 41.11
N ILE A 13 -7.39 -13.74 42.29
CA ILE A 13 -7.29 -12.29 42.49
C ILE A 13 -5.85 -11.88 42.82
N PHE A 14 -5.04 -12.77 43.41
CA PHE A 14 -3.65 -12.44 43.78
C PHE A 14 -2.60 -12.67 42.67
N THR A 15 -3.00 -13.23 41.53
CA THR A 15 -2.15 -13.43 40.33
C THR A 15 -2.41 -12.44 39.21
N ALA A 16 -3.47 -11.62 39.30
CA ALA A 16 -3.79 -10.60 38.31
C ALA A 16 -3.01 -9.28 38.52
N ASP A 17 -2.63 -8.96 39.76
CA ASP A 17 -1.97 -7.69 40.11
C ASP A 17 -0.45 -7.65 39.89
N ARG A 18 0.17 -8.74 39.40
CA ARG A 18 1.60 -8.78 39.03
C ARG A 18 1.87 -8.72 37.52
N LEU A 19 0.84 -8.58 36.69
CA LEU A 19 1.00 -8.47 35.22
C LEU A 19 0.76 -7.05 34.68
N TYR A 20 0.49 -6.07 35.54
CA TYR A 20 0.31 -4.66 35.15
C TYR A 20 1.31 -3.71 35.83
N SER A 21 2.55 -4.14 36.03
CA SER A 21 3.66 -3.19 36.03
C SER A 21 4.00 -2.90 34.58
N ASN A 22 3.30 -1.91 34.01
CA ASN A 22 3.54 -1.34 32.69
C ASN A 22 5.00 -0.88 32.64
N PRO A 23 5.93 -1.61 32.00
CA PRO A 23 7.16 -0.96 31.59
C PRO A 23 6.70 0.09 30.58
N ILE A 24 7.28 1.28 30.63
CA ILE A 24 7.13 2.24 29.53
C ILE A 24 7.30 1.44 28.24
N VAL A 25 6.21 1.19 27.52
CA VAL A 25 6.27 0.58 26.20
C VAL A 25 7.04 1.61 25.43
N GLU A 26 8.32 1.33 25.21
CA GLU A 26 9.13 2.08 24.28
C GLU A 26 8.30 2.06 23.01
N ILE A 27 7.72 3.21 22.66
CA ILE A 27 6.90 3.34 21.46
C ILE A 27 7.91 3.13 20.34
N VAL A 28 8.03 1.88 19.90
CA VAL A 28 8.77 1.46 18.72
C VAL A 28 8.33 2.42 17.62
N LYS A 29 9.23 3.30 17.19
CA LYS A 29 8.91 4.41 16.29
C LYS A 29 8.83 3.88 14.87
N MET A 30 7.84 3.03 14.59
CA MET A 30 7.62 2.51 13.25
C MET A 30 7.32 3.64 12.25
N ALA A 31 7.50 3.35 10.95
CA ALA A 31 6.96 4.20 9.89
C ALA A 31 5.48 4.48 10.18
N SER A 32 5.15 5.76 10.36
CA SER A 32 3.79 6.21 10.59
C SER A 32 3.52 7.42 9.69
N TRP A 33 2.26 7.79 9.56
CA TRP A 33 1.84 8.92 8.73
C TRP A 33 2.58 10.24 9.07
N ASP A 34 2.93 10.43 10.35
CA ASP A 34 3.49 11.68 10.86
C ASP A 34 4.95 11.55 11.35
N ASN A 35 5.56 10.36 11.23
CA ASN A 35 6.94 10.14 11.65
C ASN A 35 7.72 9.30 10.64
N ARG A 36 8.73 9.94 10.03
CA ARG A 36 9.63 9.37 9.03
C ARG A 36 11.02 9.03 9.55
N VAL A 37 11.23 9.06 10.87
CA VAL A 37 12.52 8.69 11.46
C VAL A 37 12.87 7.25 11.08
N VAL A 38 14.02 7.05 10.45
CA VAL A 38 14.59 5.72 10.19
C VAL A 38 15.07 5.14 11.51
N THR A 39 14.52 3.99 11.89
CA THR A 39 14.80 3.31 13.16
C THR A 39 15.78 2.16 13.01
N ASN A 40 15.83 1.54 11.83
CA ASN A 40 16.50 0.26 11.61
C ASN A 40 15.93 -0.86 12.50
N GLU A 41 14.65 -0.75 12.91
CA GLU A 41 13.92 -1.76 13.70
C GLU A 41 13.09 -2.70 12.82
N HIS A 42 13.36 -2.72 11.51
CA HIS A 42 12.74 -3.65 10.56
C HIS A 42 13.01 -5.11 10.94
N LEU A 43 11.99 -5.98 10.81
CA LEU A 43 12.02 -7.34 11.34
C LEU A 43 12.63 -8.37 10.37
N LEU A 44 12.86 -7.99 9.11
CA LEU A 44 13.55 -8.80 8.11
C LEU A 44 14.75 -8.04 7.55
N THR A 45 15.81 -8.74 7.19
CA THR A 45 17.03 -8.14 6.65
C THR A 45 16.78 -7.45 5.31
N TYR A 46 17.31 -6.25 5.10
CA TYR A 46 17.40 -5.67 3.77
C TYR A 46 18.49 -6.38 2.95
N VAL A 47 18.11 -7.01 1.84
CA VAL A 47 19.10 -7.57 0.90
C VAL A 47 19.89 -6.44 0.25
N ASP A 48 21.22 -6.48 0.40
CA ASP A 48 22.13 -5.54 -0.24
C ASP A 48 22.25 -5.85 -1.74
N SER A 49 21.81 -4.89 -2.57
CA SER A 49 21.85 -5.00 -4.03
C SER A 49 23.28 -5.05 -4.59
N SER A 50 24.27 -4.56 -3.83
CA SER A 50 25.67 -4.53 -4.25
C SER A 50 26.26 -5.95 -4.29
N THR A 51 25.85 -6.79 -3.34
CA THR A 51 26.35 -8.16 -3.11
C THR A 51 25.36 -9.25 -3.54
N ALA A 52 24.13 -8.90 -3.93
CA ALA A 52 23.11 -9.86 -4.38
C ALA A 52 23.53 -10.64 -5.66
N PRO A 53 23.04 -11.89 -5.83
CA PRO A 53 23.23 -12.65 -7.07
C PRO A 53 22.76 -11.86 -8.31
N PRO A 54 23.38 -12.06 -9.50
CA PRO A 54 23.12 -11.23 -10.67
C PRO A 54 21.65 -11.08 -11.07
N ASP A 55 20.86 -12.15 -10.94
CA ASP A 55 19.45 -12.14 -11.31
C ASP A 55 18.55 -11.44 -10.27
N ILE A 56 18.89 -11.54 -8.98
CA ILE A 56 18.25 -10.76 -7.91
C ILE A 56 18.61 -9.28 -8.04
N LYS A 57 19.88 -8.98 -8.33
CA LYS A 57 20.38 -7.61 -8.58
C LYS A 57 19.68 -6.96 -9.76
N ALA A 58 19.40 -7.72 -10.83
CA ALA A 58 18.63 -7.23 -11.97
C ALA A 58 17.19 -6.87 -11.57
N ALA A 59 16.51 -7.72 -10.80
CA ALA A 59 15.15 -7.46 -10.31
C ALA A 59 15.07 -6.30 -9.29
N LEU A 60 16.10 -6.11 -8.45
CA LEU A 60 16.21 -4.94 -7.57
C LEU A 60 16.36 -3.62 -8.33
N ARG A 61 16.79 -3.68 -9.60
CA ARG A 61 17.03 -2.52 -10.48
C ARG A 61 15.93 -2.34 -11.54
N THR A 62 14.76 -2.93 -11.34
CA THR A 62 13.60 -2.72 -12.23
C THR A 62 13.18 -1.25 -12.30
N LEU A 63 13.30 -0.52 -11.18
CA LEU A 63 13.13 0.93 -11.13
C LEU A 63 14.50 1.64 -11.26
N PRO A 64 14.54 2.89 -11.73
CA PRO A 64 15.79 3.66 -11.87
C PRO A 64 16.43 4.02 -10.51
N PHE A 65 15.76 3.70 -9.40
CA PHE A 65 16.18 3.95 -8.03
C PHE A 65 15.78 2.76 -7.15
N GLU A 66 16.39 2.64 -5.98
CA GLU A 66 16.08 1.57 -5.03
C GLU A 66 14.86 1.90 -4.16
N ARG A 67 14.22 0.84 -3.67
CA ARG A 67 13.14 0.89 -2.68
C ARG A 67 13.38 -0.19 -1.63
N ASN A 68 13.28 0.16 -0.36
CA ASN A 68 13.42 -0.75 0.77
C ASN A 68 12.48 -1.95 0.68
N ILE A 69 11.26 -1.77 0.16
CA ILE A 69 10.33 -2.89 -0.04
C ILE A 69 10.91 -3.98 -0.96
N PHE A 70 11.61 -3.61 -2.03
CA PHE A 70 12.22 -4.61 -2.92
C PHE A 70 13.39 -5.34 -2.27
N LYS A 71 14.17 -4.65 -1.42
CA LYS A 71 15.25 -5.27 -0.62
C LYS A 71 14.70 -6.31 0.36
N LEU A 72 13.51 -6.07 0.92
CA LEU A 72 12.85 -7.04 1.81
C LEU A 72 12.27 -8.22 1.05
N LEU A 73 11.57 -7.98 -0.06
CA LEU A 73 11.00 -9.05 -0.88
C LEU A 73 12.09 -9.96 -1.47
N ALA A 74 13.27 -9.42 -1.76
CA ALA A 74 14.43 -10.15 -2.25
C ALA A 74 14.96 -11.24 -1.30
N ASN A 75 14.54 -11.26 -0.02
CA ASN A 75 14.81 -12.39 0.88
C ASN A 75 14.24 -13.70 0.32
N SER A 76 13.12 -13.64 -0.40
CA SER A 76 12.51 -14.82 -1.04
C SER A 76 12.96 -14.95 -2.49
N LYS A 77 14.06 -15.67 -2.73
CA LYS A 77 14.62 -15.87 -4.07
C LYS A 77 13.61 -16.50 -5.06
N ALA A 78 12.75 -17.39 -4.57
CA ALA A 78 11.75 -18.07 -5.39
C ALA A 78 10.60 -17.16 -5.82
N PHE A 79 10.14 -16.27 -4.93
CA PHE A 79 8.97 -15.43 -5.18
C PHE A 79 9.32 -14.05 -5.74
N PHE A 80 10.49 -13.50 -5.38
CA PHE A 80 10.82 -12.11 -5.70
C PHE A 80 10.80 -11.82 -7.20
N LYS A 81 11.48 -12.65 -8.01
CA LYS A 81 11.53 -12.42 -9.46
C LYS A 81 10.15 -12.54 -10.12
N PRO A 82 9.37 -13.62 -9.93
CA PRO A 82 8.00 -13.69 -10.45
C PRO A 82 7.12 -12.54 -9.98
N PHE A 83 7.25 -12.13 -8.71
CA PHE A 83 6.50 -11.00 -8.17
C PHE A 83 6.89 -9.68 -8.86
N MET A 84 8.19 -9.43 -9.08
CA MET A 84 8.63 -8.25 -9.81
C MET A 84 8.15 -8.25 -11.27
N THR A 85 8.08 -9.42 -11.92
CA THR A 85 7.45 -9.56 -13.23
C THR A 85 5.96 -9.19 -13.18
N LEU A 86 5.20 -9.70 -12.21
CA LEU A 86 3.79 -9.34 -12.02
C LEU A 86 3.61 -7.84 -11.74
N LEU A 87 4.37 -7.30 -10.79
CA LEU A 87 4.32 -5.89 -10.42
C LEU A 87 4.67 -5.00 -11.62
N SER A 88 5.58 -5.44 -12.49
CA SER A 88 5.99 -4.66 -13.66
C SER A 88 4.85 -4.34 -14.64
N SER A 89 3.79 -5.16 -14.64
CA SER A 89 2.58 -4.94 -15.43
C SER A 89 1.85 -3.63 -15.06
N ALA A 90 2.03 -3.13 -13.83
CA ALA A 90 1.45 -1.84 -13.40
C ALA A 90 2.00 -0.64 -14.20
N TRP A 91 3.22 -0.76 -14.75
CA TRP A 91 3.84 0.27 -15.60
C TRP A 91 3.76 -0.06 -17.10
N SER A 92 3.06 -1.13 -17.49
CA SER A 92 2.90 -1.49 -18.90
C SER A 92 2.12 -0.44 -19.68
N GLU A 93 2.56 -0.13 -20.91
CA GLU A 93 1.82 0.72 -21.85
C GLU A 93 0.47 0.11 -22.25
N ASP A 94 0.36 -1.23 -22.16
CA ASP A 94 -0.83 -2.00 -22.50
C ASP A 94 -1.91 -1.98 -21.42
N ARG A 95 -1.59 -1.54 -20.18
CA ARG A 95 -2.54 -1.41 -19.07
C ARG A 95 -3.74 -0.55 -19.51
N LYS A 96 -4.95 -1.00 -19.18
CA LYS A 96 -6.22 -0.38 -19.60
C LYS A 96 -6.76 0.65 -18.63
N ILE A 97 -6.68 0.40 -17.32
CA ILE A 97 -7.04 1.42 -16.33
C ILE A 97 -6.10 2.60 -16.48
N ARG A 98 -6.64 3.80 -16.27
CA ARG A 98 -5.89 5.05 -16.42
C ARG A 98 -4.82 5.18 -15.33
N SER A 99 -3.83 6.03 -15.54
CA SER A 99 -2.76 6.21 -14.56
C SER A 99 -3.27 6.91 -13.30
N THR A 100 -4.21 7.84 -13.44
CA THR A 100 -4.91 8.45 -12.31
C THR A 100 -5.77 7.44 -11.54
N ASP A 101 -6.51 6.56 -12.23
CA ASP A 101 -7.29 5.48 -11.60
C ASP A 101 -6.39 4.49 -10.83
N TRP A 102 -5.27 4.10 -11.43
CA TRP A 102 -4.30 3.23 -10.78
C TRP A 102 -3.70 3.85 -9.53
N GLN A 103 -3.23 5.10 -9.61
CA GLN A 103 -2.64 5.77 -8.45
C GLN A 103 -3.69 6.05 -7.36
N LEU A 104 -4.93 6.35 -7.74
CA LEU A 104 -6.05 6.42 -6.80
C LEU A 104 -6.29 5.09 -6.09
N ALA A 105 -6.31 3.98 -6.84
CA ALA A 105 -6.48 2.64 -6.30
C ALA A 105 -5.35 2.28 -5.30
N VAL A 106 -4.10 2.59 -5.65
CA VAL A 106 -2.93 2.39 -4.79
C VAL A 106 -3.04 3.20 -3.51
N LEU A 107 -3.20 4.53 -3.61
CA LEU A 107 -3.22 5.41 -2.44
C LEU A 107 -4.41 5.15 -1.53
N ARG A 108 -5.58 4.84 -2.09
CA ARG A 108 -6.76 4.48 -1.30
C ARG A 108 -6.57 3.13 -0.62
N THR A 109 -5.89 2.16 -1.26
CA THR A 109 -5.52 0.88 -0.63
C THR A 109 -4.56 1.10 0.53
N ALA A 110 -3.51 1.89 0.33
CA ALA A 110 -2.55 2.26 1.37
C ALA A 110 -3.23 2.91 2.58
N ALA A 111 -4.10 3.89 2.35
CA ALA A 111 -4.87 4.53 3.42
C ALA A 111 -5.80 3.54 4.13
N THR A 112 -6.48 2.66 3.37
CA THR A 112 -7.44 1.69 3.94
C THR A 112 -6.75 0.66 4.84
N LEU A 113 -5.51 0.30 4.53
CA LEU A 113 -4.73 -0.70 5.24
C LEU A 113 -3.70 -0.11 6.22
N ASP A 114 -3.77 1.20 6.47
CA ASP A 114 -2.86 1.92 7.36
C ASP A 114 -1.37 1.71 6.98
N ALA A 115 -1.05 1.90 5.69
CA ALA A 115 0.28 1.63 5.12
C ALA A 115 1.00 2.93 4.67
N PRO A 116 1.62 3.67 5.61
CA PRO A 116 2.21 4.98 5.34
C PRO A 116 3.44 4.92 4.42
N TYR A 117 4.25 3.85 4.46
CA TYR A 117 5.35 3.67 3.50
C TYR A 117 4.82 3.54 2.07
N GLU A 118 3.75 2.75 1.87
CA GLU A 118 3.16 2.58 0.53
C GLU A 118 2.68 3.92 -0.03
N TRP A 119 2.02 4.70 0.83
CA TRP A 119 1.58 6.05 0.50
C TRP A 119 2.77 6.92 0.08
N ASP A 120 3.83 6.95 0.88
CA ASP A 120 5.01 7.78 0.60
C ASP A 120 5.69 7.46 -0.73
N VAL A 121 5.80 6.17 -1.06
CA VAL A 121 6.37 5.75 -2.33
C VAL A 121 5.52 6.19 -3.53
N ASN A 122 4.19 6.20 -3.39
CA ASN A 122 3.27 6.41 -4.50
C ASN A 122 2.71 7.83 -4.61
N GLU A 123 2.68 8.63 -3.55
CA GLU A 123 2.21 10.02 -3.61
C GLU A 123 2.98 10.86 -4.67
N PRO A 124 4.33 10.79 -4.76
CA PRO A 124 5.06 11.49 -5.82
C PRO A 124 4.67 11.03 -7.23
N VAL A 125 4.30 9.75 -7.39
CA VAL A 125 3.83 9.20 -8.67
C VAL A 125 2.44 9.75 -9.00
N ALA A 126 1.53 9.78 -8.04
CA ALA A 126 0.22 10.38 -8.20
C ALA A 126 0.28 11.88 -8.55
N ARG A 127 1.21 12.63 -7.93
CA ARG A 127 1.43 14.06 -8.22
C ARG A 127 1.84 14.32 -9.67
N ILE A 128 2.71 13.50 -10.25
CA ILE A 128 3.11 13.70 -11.66
C ILE A 128 1.96 13.42 -12.65
N PHE A 129 0.94 12.66 -12.23
CA PHE A 129 -0.30 12.45 -12.98
C PHE A 129 -1.40 13.49 -12.65
N GLY A 130 -1.10 14.47 -11.78
CA GLY A 130 -1.95 15.63 -11.55
C GLY A 130 -2.88 15.55 -10.34
N LEU A 131 -2.74 14.56 -9.45
CA LEU A 131 -3.52 14.53 -8.20
C LEU A 131 -3.12 15.69 -7.28
N THR A 132 -4.12 16.34 -6.67
CA THR A 132 -3.94 17.54 -5.83
C THR A 132 -3.89 17.22 -4.33
N ASP A 133 -3.46 18.18 -3.52
CA ASP A 133 -3.43 18.05 -2.06
C ASP A 133 -4.83 17.84 -1.46
N GLU A 134 -5.86 18.49 -2.02
CA GLU A 134 -7.25 18.30 -1.62
C GLU A 134 -7.73 16.87 -1.92
N GLN A 135 -7.33 16.33 -3.08
CA GLN A 135 -7.62 14.94 -3.42
C GLN A 135 -6.89 13.98 -2.49
N PHE A 136 -5.61 14.22 -2.17
CA PHE A 136 -4.87 13.40 -1.20
C PHE A 136 -5.52 13.40 0.18
N ALA A 137 -5.93 14.57 0.68
CA ALA A 137 -6.64 14.67 1.96
C ALA A 137 -7.97 13.91 1.95
N ALA A 138 -8.71 13.93 0.83
CA ALA A 138 -9.93 13.14 0.68
C ALA A 138 -9.66 11.63 0.58
N ILE A 139 -8.61 11.20 -0.13
CA ILE A 139 -8.25 9.79 -0.25
C ILE A 139 -7.90 9.18 1.12
N ARG A 140 -7.25 9.93 2.02
CA ARG A 140 -6.94 9.45 3.38
C ARG A 140 -8.18 9.25 4.28
N ARG A 141 -9.30 9.94 4.00
CA ARG A 141 -10.55 9.79 4.75
C ARG A 141 -11.29 8.53 4.32
N VAL A 142 -10.84 7.38 4.82
CA VAL A 142 -11.31 6.05 4.37
C VAL A 142 -12.73 5.72 4.81
N ASP A 143 -13.23 6.39 5.84
CA ASP A 143 -14.61 6.23 6.35
C ASP A 143 -15.64 7.10 5.61
N GLU A 144 -15.17 7.97 4.72
CA GLU A 144 -16.01 8.84 3.91
C GLU A 144 -15.93 8.43 2.43
N PRO A 145 -17.03 8.54 1.66
CA PRO A 145 -16.96 8.44 0.22
C PRO A 145 -16.12 9.59 -0.36
N LEU A 146 -15.45 9.33 -1.49
CA LEU A 146 -14.73 10.38 -2.21
C LEU A 146 -15.73 11.47 -2.68
N PRO A 147 -15.43 12.75 -2.45
CA PRO A 147 -16.36 13.85 -2.72
C PRO A 147 -16.49 14.12 -4.24
N GLU A 148 -17.72 14.35 -4.69
CA GLU A 148 -18.06 14.64 -6.09
C GLU A 148 -17.40 15.92 -6.63
N SER A 149 -17.09 16.88 -5.75
CA SER A 149 -16.40 18.11 -6.12
C SER A 149 -14.93 17.91 -6.47
N LEU A 150 -14.32 16.77 -6.14
CA LEU A 150 -12.89 16.49 -6.38
C LEU A 150 -12.64 15.25 -7.24
N PHE A 151 -13.62 14.34 -7.36
CA PHE A 151 -13.46 13.07 -8.06
C PHE A 151 -14.62 12.79 -8.99
N THR A 152 -14.29 12.28 -10.18
CA THR A 152 -15.27 11.89 -11.20
C THR A 152 -16.05 10.66 -10.74
N PRO A 153 -17.24 10.38 -11.29
CA PRO A 153 -18.00 9.17 -10.95
C PRO A 153 -17.17 7.88 -11.09
N ARG A 154 -16.35 7.83 -12.15
CA ARG A 154 -15.39 6.74 -12.42
C ARG A 154 -14.39 6.56 -11.28
N GLN A 155 -13.72 7.63 -10.87
CA GLN A 155 -12.76 7.62 -9.76
C GLN A 155 -13.41 7.23 -8.42
N ARG A 156 -14.61 7.75 -8.15
CA ARG A 156 -15.37 7.39 -6.94
C ARG A 156 -15.71 5.90 -6.89
N LEU A 157 -16.03 5.29 -8.04
CA LEU A 157 -16.29 3.85 -8.15
C LEU A 157 -15.01 3.04 -7.91
N VAL A 158 -13.85 3.44 -8.47
CA VAL A 158 -12.54 2.83 -8.14
C VAL A 158 -12.28 2.88 -6.64
N GLY A 159 -12.39 4.08 -6.04
CA GLY A 159 -12.15 4.30 -4.62
C GLY A 159 -13.04 3.42 -3.74
N ARG A 160 -14.32 3.28 -4.08
CA ARG A 160 -15.26 2.39 -3.37
C ARG A 160 -14.84 0.93 -3.50
N ILE A 161 -14.61 0.44 -4.72
CA ILE A 161 -14.21 -0.96 -4.98
C ILE A 161 -12.98 -1.33 -4.15
N VAL A 162 -11.91 -0.53 -4.21
CA VAL A 162 -10.66 -0.89 -3.51
C VAL A 162 -10.77 -0.77 -1.99
N THR A 163 -11.56 0.18 -1.49
CA THR A 163 -11.84 0.31 -0.04
C THR A 163 -12.61 -0.92 0.45
N THR A 164 -13.68 -1.32 -0.27
CA THR A 164 -14.49 -2.49 0.07
C THR A 164 -13.66 -3.78 0.01
N LEU A 165 -12.85 -3.99 -1.02
CA LEU A 165 -11.92 -5.14 -1.08
C LEU A 165 -10.93 -5.15 0.09
N GLY A 166 -10.42 -3.99 0.49
CA GLY A 166 -9.49 -3.87 1.62
C GLY A 166 -10.11 -4.22 2.97
N ARG A 167 -11.38 -3.83 3.19
CA ARG A 167 -12.10 -4.01 4.45
C ARG A 167 -12.83 -5.34 4.56
N GLU A 168 -13.46 -5.76 3.47
CA GLU A 168 -14.41 -6.88 3.43
C GLU A 168 -13.89 -8.09 2.64
N GLY A 169 -12.83 -7.92 1.85
CA GLY A 169 -12.23 -8.97 1.03
C GLY A 169 -13.04 -9.35 -0.21
N LYS A 170 -14.19 -8.71 -0.46
CA LYS A 170 -15.06 -8.96 -1.62
C LYS A 170 -15.92 -7.73 -1.93
N VAL A 171 -16.33 -7.58 -3.18
CA VAL A 171 -17.42 -6.67 -3.58
C VAL A 171 -18.65 -7.48 -3.97
N ASP A 172 -19.84 -6.88 -3.86
CA ASP A 172 -21.09 -7.54 -4.20
C ASP A 172 -21.42 -7.48 -5.71
N LYS A 173 -22.49 -8.18 -6.10
CA LYS A 173 -22.92 -8.25 -7.51
C LYS A 173 -23.35 -6.89 -8.07
N ASP A 174 -23.94 -6.05 -7.23
CA ASP A 174 -24.45 -4.74 -7.64
C ASP A 174 -23.28 -3.79 -7.94
N THR A 175 -22.22 -3.82 -7.12
CA THR A 175 -20.97 -3.10 -7.37
C THR A 175 -20.31 -3.56 -8.67
N ILE A 176 -20.29 -4.87 -8.95
CA ILE A 176 -19.78 -5.40 -10.23
C ILE A 176 -20.65 -4.94 -11.41
N ALA A 177 -21.97 -4.95 -11.28
CA ALA A 177 -22.87 -4.49 -12.33
C ALA A 177 -22.64 -3.01 -12.66
N GLU A 178 -22.47 -2.17 -11.63
CA GLU A 178 -22.10 -0.76 -11.80
C GLU A 178 -20.72 -0.60 -12.43
N ALA A 179 -19.73 -1.38 -12.00
CA ALA A 179 -18.40 -1.38 -12.59
C ALA A 179 -18.44 -1.71 -14.08
N LYS A 180 -19.25 -2.70 -14.49
CA LYS A 180 -19.44 -3.06 -15.91
C LYS A 180 -20.13 -1.99 -16.75
N ALA A 181 -20.82 -1.04 -16.14
CA ALA A 181 -21.36 0.13 -16.83
C ALA A 181 -20.31 1.22 -17.09
N THR A 182 -19.15 1.15 -16.42
CA THR A 182 -18.11 2.19 -16.43
C THR A 182 -16.77 1.70 -17.01
N PHE A 183 -16.48 0.41 -16.85
CA PHE A 183 -15.21 -0.24 -17.16
C PHE A 183 -15.46 -1.50 -18.00
N SER A 184 -14.50 -1.85 -18.83
CA SER A 184 -14.41 -3.18 -19.47
C SER A 184 -14.07 -4.27 -18.44
N ASP A 185 -14.34 -5.54 -18.78
CA ASP A 185 -13.96 -6.67 -17.92
C ASP A 185 -12.44 -6.73 -17.67
N GLU A 186 -11.62 -6.26 -18.63
CA GLU A 186 -10.16 -6.15 -18.50
C GLU A 186 -9.78 -5.07 -17.47
N GLU A 187 -10.36 -3.88 -17.55
CA GLU A 187 -10.13 -2.80 -16.56
C GLU A 187 -10.58 -3.21 -15.15
N ILE A 188 -11.74 -3.87 -15.01
CA ILE A 188 -12.21 -4.37 -13.70
C ILE A 188 -11.20 -5.37 -13.12
N THR A 189 -10.70 -6.26 -13.96
CA THR A 189 -9.69 -7.25 -13.57
C THR A 189 -8.38 -6.57 -13.15
N GLU A 190 -7.95 -5.53 -13.87
CA GLU A 190 -6.78 -4.73 -13.49
C GLU A 190 -6.96 -3.98 -12.16
N ILE A 191 -8.16 -3.46 -11.85
CA ILE A 191 -8.45 -2.88 -10.52
C ILE A 191 -8.24 -3.93 -9.43
N PHE A 192 -8.68 -5.17 -9.64
CA PHE A 192 -8.45 -6.28 -8.70
C PHE A 192 -6.98 -6.67 -8.59
N PHE A 193 -6.23 -6.70 -9.69
CA PHE A 193 -4.78 -6.92 -9.64
C PHE A 193 -4.08 -5.83 -8.84
N VAL A 194 -4.39 -4.56 -9.10
CA VAL A 194 -3.81 -3.43 -8.35
C VAL A 194 -4.14 -3.55 -6.87
N GLN A 195 -5.42 -3.70 -6.51
CA GLN A 195 -5.80 -3.81 -5.11
C GLN A 195 -5.16 -5.02 -4.42
N GLY A 196 -5.08 -6.17 -5.09
CA GLY A 196 -4.45 -7.38 -4.54
C GLY A 196 -2.95 -7.24 -4.34
N ILE A 197 -2.23 -6.68 -5.33
CA ILE A 197 -0.78 -6.45 -5.26
C ILE A 197 -0.44 -5.48 -4.15
N TYR A 198 -1.07 -4.30 -4.14
CA TYR A 198 -0.80 -3.26 -3.15
C TYR A 198 -1.38 -3.63 -1.78
N GLY A 199 -2.47 -4.38 -1.74
CA GLY A 199 -3.00 -4.97 -0.50
C GLY A 199 -2.06 -6.01 0.12
N PHE A 200 -1.30 -6.76 -0.68
CA PHE A 200 -0.21 -7.62 -0.20
C PHE A 200 0.98 -6.79 0.29
N LEU A 201 1.43 -5.81 -0.49
CA LEU A 201 2.56 -4.95 -0.14
C LEU A 201 2.31 -4.22 1.17
N ALA A 202 1.16 -3.53 1.32
CA ALA A 202 0.75 -2.85 2.54
C ALA A 202 0.86 -3.75 3.79
N LYS A 203 0.27 -4.97 3.72
CA LYS A 203 0.32 -5.93 4.83
C LYS A 203 1.74 -6.40 5.12
N PHE A 204 2.53 -6.67 4.07
CA PHE A 204 3.92 -7.09 4.22
C PHE A 204 4.75 -5.99 4.93
N MET A 205 4.66 -4.75 4.44
CA MET A 205 5.40 -3.58 4.94
C MET A 205 5.07 -3.29 6.40
N ASN A 206 3.79 -3.28 6.76
CA ASN A 206 3.34 -3.09 8.13
C ASN A 206 3.81 -4.22 9.04
N SER A 207 3.76 -5.47 8.57
CA SER A 207 4.14 -6.64 9.38
C SER A 207 5.64 -6.67 9.70
N VAL A 208 6.49 -6.11 8.84
CA VAL A 208 7.95 -6.17 8.97
C VAL A 208 8.56 -4.85 9.44
N ARG A 209 7.74 -3.84 9.78
CA ARG A 209 8.18 -2.54 10.30
C ARG A 209 9.20 -1.86 9.39
N ILE A 210 8.89 -1.80 8.10
CA ILE A 210 9.76 -1.18 7.10
C ILE A 210 10.08 0.29 7.47
N ASP A 211 11.33 0.70 7.29
CA ASP A 211 11.73 2.11 7.33
C ASP A 211 11.46 2.80 5.99
N PHE A 212 11.13 4.10 6.05
CA PHE A 212 11.06 4.95 4.85
C PHE A 212 12.36 4.93 4.06
N ASP A 213 12.25 5.12 2.75
CA ASP A 213 13.44 5.26 1.91
C ASP A 213 14.17 6.58 2.25
N GLU A 214 15.49 6.54 2.17
CA GLU A 214 16.28 7.77 2.18
C GLU A 214 15.84 8.71 1.03
N PRO A 215 15.93 10.04 1.21
CA PRO A 215 15.57 10.98 0.17
C PRO A 215 16.29 10.67 -1.15
N ILE A 216 15.53 10.63 -2.25
CA ILE A 216 16.06 10.32 -3.58
C ILE A 216 16.28 11.63 -4.32
N PRO A 217 17.54 12.03 -4.60
CA PRO A 217 17.82 13.27 -5.31
C PRO A 217 17.16 13.29 -6.69
N GLY A 218 16.42 14.36 -6.99
CA GLY A 218 15.74 14.52 -8.29
C GLY A 218 14.61 13.52 -8.55
N LEU A 219 14.01 12.93 -7.50
CA LEU A 219 12.96 11.92 -7.65
C LEU A 219 11.85 12.33 -8.61
N GLU A 220 11.33 13.56 -8.50
CA GLU A 220 10.24 14.04 -9.36
C GLU A 220 10.65 14.05 -10.85
N GLU A 221 11.84 14.58 -11.17
CA GLU A 221 12.34 14.60 -12.55
C GLU A 221 12.52 13.18 -13.09
N GLN A 222 13.08 12.28 -12.28
CA GLN A 222 13.23 10.87 -12.64
C GLN A 222 11.88 10.20 -12.90
N LEU A 223 10.88 10.45 -12.06
CA LEU A 223 9.52 9.94 -12.22
C LEU A 223 8.84 10.48 -13.49
N ARG A 224 8.96 11.79 -13.76
CA ARG A 224 8.41 12.41 -14.97
C ARG A 224 9.05 11.83 -16.23
N LYS A 225 10.37 11.65 -16.23
CA LYS A 225 11.10 11.02 -17.33
C LYS A 225 10.67 9.57 -17.54
N TYR A 226 10.60 8.78 -16.47
CA TYR A 226 10.20 7.37 -16.52
C TYR A 226 8.77 7.19 -17.02
N ASN A 227 7.85 8.07 -16.60
CA ASN A 227 6.41 7.99 -16.94
C ASN A 227 6.00 8.90 -18.10
N ALA A 228 6.93 9.48 -18.88
CA ALA A 228 6.62 10.51 -19.87
C ALA A 228 5.51 10.09 -20.85
N LYS A 229 5.58 8.85 -21.38
CA LYS A 229 4.54 8.32 -22.27
C LYS A 229 3.19 8.15 -21.58
N ALA A 230 3.18 7.66 -20.34
CA ALA A 230 1.96 7.48 -19.56
C ALA A 230 1.31 8.83 -19.25
N ILE A 231 2.10 9.87 -18.94
CA ILE A 231 1.63 11.25 -18.75
C ILE A 231 0.96 11.77 -20.03
N GLU A 232 1.57 11.58 -21.21
CA GLU A 232 0.96 12.01 -22.47
C GLU A 232 -0.32 11.21 -22.81
N LYS A 233 -0.34 9.90 -22.54
CA LYS A 233 -1.55 9.06 -22.69
C LYS A 233 -2.67 9.57 -21.77
N GLU A 234 -2.34 9.95 -20.53
CA GLU A 234 -3.31 10.40 -19.54
C GLU A 234 -4.08 11.64 -19.98
N LYS A 235 -3.39 12.59 -20.65
CA LYS A 235 -3.98 13.84 -21.18
C LYS A 235 -5.05 13.60 -22.24
N GLN A 236 -5.11 12.41 -22.84
CA GLN A 236 -6.09 12.07 -23.88
C GLN A 236 -7.45 11.69 -23.29
N TYR A 237 -7.50 11.36 -21.99
CA TYR A 237 -8.74 11.02 -21.34
C TYR A 237 -9.49 12.28 -20.90
N VAL A 238 -10.80 12.24 -21.11
CA VAL A 238 -11.75 13.22 -20.59
C VAL A 238 -12.82 12.44 -19.83
N ASP A 239 -13.22 12.96 -18.67
CA ASP A 239 -14.35 12.48 -17.88
C ASP A 239 -15.50 13.49 -17.94
#